data_AF-A0A800MBB0-F1
#
_entry.id   AF-A0A800MBB0-F1
#
_cell.length_a   1.000
_cell.length_b   1.000
_cell.length_c   1.000
_cell.angle_alpha   90.00
_cell.angle_beta   90.00
_cell.angle_gamma   90.00
#
_symmetry.space_group_name_H-M   'P 1'
#
loop_
_entity.id
_entity.type
_entity.pdbx_description
1 polymer ?
#
loop_
_entity_poly.entity_id
_entity_poly.type
_entity_poly.pdbx_seq_one_letter_code
_entity_poly.pdbx_strand_id
1 'polypeptide(L)' 'MTSKRIILALAIVLGVLHHDTWNWGNSELVFGFMPVGLFYHACYSLAASILWVFAIKFAWPKDLVDWAEGGDSNES' A
#
# COMPACT_ATOMS: atom_id res chain seq x y z
N MET A 1 -12.15 -6.42 -14.82
CA MET A 1 -12.82 -6.29 -13.51
C MET A 1 -12.02 -6.80 -12.30
N THR A 2 -10.87 -7.46 -12.47
CA THR A 2 -10.23 -8.22 -11.38
C THR A 2 -9.09 -7.47 -10.67
N SER A 3 -8.29 -6.67 -11.37
CA SER A 3 -7.05 -6.08 -10.84
C SER A 3 -7.28 -5.10 -9.68
N LYS A 4 -8.34 -4.29 -9.73
CA LYS A 4 -8.69 -3.34 -8.65
C LYS A 4 -9.07 -4.06 -7.35
N ARG A 5 -9.78 -5.19 -7.46
CA ARG A 5 -10.18 -6.03 -6.32
C ARG A 5 -8.98 -6.69 -5.65
N ILE A 6 -7.99 -7.11 -6.45
CA ILE A 6 -6.74 -7.68 -5.93
C ILE A 6 -5.97 -6.63 -5.13
N ILE A 7 -5.83 -5.41 -5.65
CA ILE A 7 -5.15 -4.30 -4.96
C ILE A 7 -5.86 -3.95 -3.66
N LEU A 8 -7.20 -3.91 -3.67
CA LEU A 8 -8.01 -3.66 -2.48
C LEU A 8 -7.85 -4.77 -1.44
N ALA A 9 -7.90 -6.04 -1.85
CA ALA A 9 -7.69 -7.17 -0.96
C ALA A 9 -6.29 -7.14 -0.34
N LEU A 10 -5.26 -6.86 -1.14
CA LEU A 10 -3.90 -6.72 -0.65
C LEU A 10 -3.76 -5.55 0.35
N ALA A 11 -4.43 -4.41 0.11
CA ALA A 11 -4.42 -3.27 1.02
C ALA A 11 -5.08 -3.61 2.37
N ILE A 12 -6.20 -4.34 2.37
CA ILE A 12 -6.85 -4.83 3.58
C ILE A 12 -5.94 -5.79 4.34
N VAL A 13 -5.32 -6.75 3.63
CA VAL A 13 -4.38 -7.71 4.22
C VAL A 13 -3.20 -6.99 4.87
N LEU A 14 -2.60 -5.99 4.20
CA LEU A 14 -1.57 -5.14 4.80
C LEU A 14 -2.12 -4.45 6.07
N GLY A 15 -3.29 -3.82 5.99
CA GLY A 15 -3.90 -3.15 7.16
C GLY A 15 -4.05 -4.07 8.38
N VAL A 16 -4.42 -5.34 8.17
CA VAL A 16 -4.48 -6.34 9.25
C VAL A 16 -3.08 -6.71 9.73
N LEU A 17 -2.13 -6.93 8.82
CA LEU A 17 -0.72 -7.24 9.15
C LEU A 17 -0.02 -6.08 9.90
N HIS A 18 -0.51 -4.86 9.78
CA HIS A 18 -0.01 -3.69 10.50
C HIS A 18 -0.23 -3.78 12.01
N HIS A 19 -1.25 -4.52 12.45
CA HIS A 19 -1.63 -4.58 13.87
C HIS A 19 -0.57 -5.30 14.74
N ASP A 20 0.39 -5.98 14.11
CA ASP A 20 1.61 -6.56 14.69
C ASP A 20 1.46 -7.18 16.10
N THR A 21 0.37 -7.91 16.35
CA THR A 21 0.08 -8.48 17.69
C THR A 21 0.97 -9.67 18.04
N TRP A 22 1.50 -10.34 17.02
CA TRP A 22 2.32 -11.54 17.12
C TRP A 22 3.78 -11.29 17.52
N ASN A 23 4.36 -10.17 17.10
CA ASN A 23 5.76 -9.85 17.28
C ASN A 23 5.99 -8.92 18.49
N TRP A 24 4.90 -8.47 19.11
CA TRP A 24 4.88 -7.54 20.23
C TRP A 24 5.61 -8.04 21.48
N GLY A 25 5.70 -9.36 21.67
CA GLY A 25 6.44 -9.99 22.78
C GLY A 25 7.81 -10.54 22.39
N ASN A 26 8.23 -10.42 21.13
CA ASN A 26 9.45 -11.04 20.66
C ASN A 26 10.63 -10.04 20.71
N SER A 27 11.51 -10.25 21.69
CA SER A 27 12.73 -9.47 21.88
C SER A 27 13.93 -10.03 21.10
N GLU A 28 13.73 -10.95 20.16
CA GLU A 28 14.82 -11.41 19.29
C GLU A 28 15.45 -10.24 18.56
N LEU A 29 16.78 -10.18 18.66
CA LEU A 29 17.61 -9.17 18.02
C LEU A 29 18.02 -9.69 16.64
N VAL A 30 17.46 -9.08 15.60
CA VAL A 30 17.91 -9.26 14.23
C VAL A 30 19.19 -8.44 14.05
N PHE A 31 20.19 -9.00 13.36
CA PHE A 31 21.52 -8.39 13.18
C PHE A 31 22.27 -8.03 14.50
N GLY A 32 21.82 -8.56 15.65
CA GLY A 32 22.45 -8.30 16.94
C GLY A 32 22.21 -6.90 17.54
N PHE A 33 21.43 -6.04 16.89
CA PHE A 33 21.13 -4.68 17.38
C PHE A 33 19.68 -4.24 17.23
N MET A 34 18.91 -4.85 16.31
CA MET A 34 17.58 -4.38 15.95
C MET A 34 16.50 -5.36 16.45
N PRO A 35 15.50 -4.91 17.21
CA PRO A 35 14.37 -5.76 17.57
C PRO A 35 13.64 -6.27 16.33
N VAL A 36 13.24 -7.54 16.32
CA VAL A 36 12.50 -8.13 15.20
C VAL A 36 11.19 -7.38 14.91
N GLY A 37 10.55 -6.81 15.94
CA GLY A 37 9.42 -5.88 15.83
C GLY A 37 9.72 -4.70 14.89
N LEU A 38 10.88 -4.07 15.08
CA LEU A 38 11.29 -2.90 14.30
C LEU A 38 11.62 -3.28 12.85
N PHE A 39 12.34 -4.39 12.67
CA PHE A 39 12.67 -4.90 11.34
C PHE A 39 11.41 -5.22 10.54
N TYR A 40 10.45 -5.89 11.18
CA TYR A 40 9.15 -6.19 10.58
C TYR A 40 8.41 -4.92 10.13
N HIS A 41 8.34 -3.89 10.99
CA HIS A 41 7.73 -2.60 10.64
C HIS A 41 8.45 -1.89 9.49
N ALA A 42 9.78 -1.98 9.41
CA ALA A 42 10.54 -1.43 8.29
C ALA A 42 10.20 -2.12 6.96
N CYS A 43 10.17 -3.46 6.96
CA CYS A 43 9.74 -4.24 5.80
C CYS A 43 8.27 -3.98 5.43
N TYR A 44 7.40 -3.86 6.42
CA TYR A 44 5.98 -3.54 6.22
C TYR A 44 5.82 -2.18 5.52
N SER A 45 6.57 -1.16 5.96
CA SER A 45 6.53 0.18 5.35
C SER A 45 6.98 0.14 3.89
N LEU A 46 8.02 -0.65 3.57
CA LEU A 46 8.46 -0.87 2.20
C LEU A 46 7.36 -1.55 1.36
N ALA A 47 6.75 -2.62 1.87
CA ALA A 47 5.65 -3.31 1.20
C ALA A 47 4.44 -2.39 0.94
N ALA A 48 4.09 -1.55 1.91
CA ALA A 48 3.02 -0.58 1.78
C ALA A 48 3.30 0.46 0.68
N SER A 49 4.53 0.98 0.61
CA SER A 49 4.92 1.91 -0.47
C SER A 49 4.83 1.28 -1.86
N ILE A 50 5.29 0.03 -1.99
CA ILE A 50 5.22 -0.72 -3.25
C ILE A 50 3.75 -0.92 -3.64
N LEU A 51 2.90 -1.37 -2.71
CA LEU A 51 1.48 -1.51 -2.94
C LEU A 51 0.86 -0.20 -3.43
N TRP A 52 1.22 0.94 -2.83
CA TRP A 52 0.70 2.24 -3.24
C TRP A 52 1.11 2.62 -4.66
N VAL A 53 2.36 2.34 -5.05
CA VAL A 53 2.83 2.51 -6.43
C VAL A 53 2.03 1.63 -7.40
N PHE A 54 1.78 0.37 -7.05
CA PHE A 54 0.94 -0.51 -7.86
C PHE A 54 -0.51 -0.01 -7.93
N ALA A 55 -1.06 0.50 -6.83
CA ALA A 55 -2.39 1.08 -6.79
C ALA A 55 -2.52 2.27 -7.75
N ILE A 56 -1.56 3.18 -7.76
CA ILE A 56 -1.54 4.31 -8.70
C ILE A 56 -1.38 3.82 -10.15
N LYS A 57 -0.47 2.87 -10.43
CA LYS A 57 -0.24 2.44 -11.82
C LYS A 57 -1.36 1.60 -12.41
N PHE A 58 -2.06 0.80 -11.60
CA PHE A 58 -3.03 -0.19 -12.09
C PHE A 58 -4.48 0.10 -11.70
N ALA A 59 -4.74 0.73 -10.55
CA ALA A 59 -6.09 1.02 -10.09
C ALA A 59 -6.56 2.43 -10.50
N TRP A 60 -5.64 3.37 -10.77
CA TRP A 60 -5.98 4.73 -11.15
C TRP A 60 -6.75 4.75 -12.48
N PRO A 61 -8.03 5.15 -12.45
CA PRO A 61 -8.86 5.19 -13.65
C PRO A 61 -8.42 6.38 -14.52
N LYS A 62 -7.88 6.09 -15.70
CA LYS A 62 -7.52 7.12 -16.69
C LYS A 62 -8.74 7.89 -17.19
N ASP A 63 -9.91 7.25 -17.23
CA ASP A 63 -11.17 7.89 -17.59
C ASP A 63 -11.55 9.06 -16.65
N LEU A 64 -11.13 9.03 -15.37
CA LEU A 64 -11.32 10.18 -14.46
C LEU A 64 -10.33 11.30 -14.72
N VAL A 65 -9.13 10.98 -15.18
CA VAL A 65 -8.10 11.97 -15.54
C VAL A 65 -8.52 12.67 -16.82
N ASP A 66 -8.96 11.93 -17.83
CA ASP A 66 -9.44 12.49 -19.09
C ASP A 66 -10.71 13.36 -18.90
N TRP A 67 -11.61 13.00 -17.98
CA TRP A 67 -12.75 13.85 -17.61
C TRP A 67 -12.30 15.11 -16.85
N ALA A 68 -11.33 14.99 -15.94
CA ALA A 68 -10.81 16.13 -15.19
C ALA A 68 -9.99 17.10 -16.05
N GLU A 69 -9.31 16.60 -17.09
CA GLU A 69 -8.55 17.41 -18.06
C GLU A 69 -9.43 17.92 -19.23
N GLY A 70 -10.55 17.25 -19.54
CA GLY A 70 -11.44 17.58 -20.66
C GLY A 70 -12.58 18.58 -20.36
N GLY A 71 -12.62 19.16 -19.17
CA GLY A 71 -13.67 20.11 -18.74
C GLY A 71 -13.66 21.49 -19.43
N ASP A 72 -12.59 21.83 -20.16
CA ASP A 72 -12.37 23.18 -20.71
C ASP A 72 -12.54 23.24 -22.25
N SER A 73 -13.59 22.65 -22.81
CA SER A 73 -13.88 22.78 -24.27
C SER A 73 -15.32 23.12 -24.64
N ASN A 74 -16.11 23.63 -23.68
CA ASN A 74 -17.44 24.17 -23.99
C ASN A 74 -17.64 25.56 -23.39
N GLU A 75 -16.82 26.51 -23.80
CA GLU A 75 -17.14 27.94 -23.70
C GLU A 75 -16.54 28.71 -24.90
N SER A 76 -17.42 29.49 -25.54
CA SER A 76 -17.30 30.34 -26.76
C SER A 76 -17.50 29.69 -28.13
#